data_AF-A0A857JCI8-F1
#
_entry.id   AF-A0A857JCI8-F1
#
_cell.length_a   1.000
_cell.length_b   1.000
_cell.length_c   1.000
_cell.angle_alpha   90.00
_cell.angle_beta   90.00
_cell.angle_gamma   90.00
#
_symmetry.space_group_name_H-M   'P 1'
#
loop_
_entity.id
_entity.type
_entity.pdbx_description
1 polymer ?
#
loop_
_entity_poly.entity_id
_entity_poly.type
_entity_poly.pdbx_seq_one_letter_code
_entity_poly.pdbx_strand_id
1 'polypeptide(L)'
;MSSNIYESLVGALRAHWTAHGNQNPRKLIIGSTQYRELMELRQTGRTALGDVPPPEKDSFLGVALEIDDGSPGAIVGIDGQTTPLPNTTTAA
;
A
#
# COMPACT_ATOMS: atom_id res chain seq x y z
N MET A 1 -8.92 16.60 -1.63
CA MET A 1 -7.51 16.25 -1.43
C MET A 1 -7.24 15.01 -2.26
N SER A 2 -6.34 15.10 -3.23
CA SER A 2 -5.97 13.95 -4.06
C SER A 2 -5.17 12.98 -3.18
N SER A 3 -5.70 11.78 -2.94
CA SER A 3 -5.00 10.77 -2.15
C SER A 3 -4.05 9.99 -3.06
N ASN A 4 -2.76 9.98 -2.71
CA ASN A 4 -1.74 9.20 -3.42
C ASN A 4 -1.74 7.73 -2.95
N ILE A 5 -1.06 6.84 -3.67
CA ILE A 5 -1.05 5.40 -3.33
C ILE A 5 -0.55 5.11 -1.92
N TYR A 6 0.43 5.87 -1.42
CA TYR A 6 0.95 5.68 -0.06
C TYR A 6 -0.14 5.96 0.99
N GLU A 7 -0.85 7.07 0.85
CA GLU A 7 -1.95 7.44 1.73
C GLU A 7 -3.11 6.44 1.67
N SER A 8 -3.46 5.96 0.47
CA SER A 8 -4.51 4.95 0.31
C SER A 8 -4.15 3.63 1.00
N LEU A 9 -2.89 3.18 0.91
CA LEU A 9 -2.41 1.99 1.60
C LEU A 9 -2.39 2.17 3.13
N VAL A 10 -1.92 3.31 3.62
CA VAL A 10 -1.95 3.64 5.06
C VAL A 10 -3.39 3.72 5.58
N GLY A 11 -4.30 4.34 4.81
CA GLY A 11 -5.71 4.44 5.14
C GLY A 11 -6.37 3.06 5.23
N ALA A 12 -6.14 2.20 4.25
CA ALA A 12 -6.67 0.84 4.24
C ALA A 12 -6.12 -0.01 5.39
N LEU A 13 -4.82 0.10 5.70
CA LEU A 13 -4.22 -0.59 6.85
C LEU A 13 -4.83 -0.14 8.18
N ARG A 14 -4.99 1.17 8.37
CA ARG A 14 -5.65 1.71 9.57
C ARG A 14 -7.08 1.24 9.72
N ALA A 15 -7.84 1.22 8.62
CA ALA A 15 -9.21 0.71 8.62
C ALA A 15 -9.25 -0.78 8.99
N HIS A 16 -8.33 -1.58 8.42
CA HIS A 16 -8.22 -3.00 8.75
C HIS A 16 -7.85 -3.22 10.22
N TRP A 17 -6.81 -2.57 10.73
CA TRP A 17 -6.42 -2.68 12.14
C TRP A 17 -7.56 -2.29 13.09
N THR A 18 -8.34 -1.26 12.74
CA THR A 18 -9.51 -0.85 13.53
C THR A 18 -10.60 -1.93 13.54
N ALA A 19 -10.86 -2.58 12.39
CA ALA A 19 -11.87 -3.63 12.28
C ALA A 19 -11.43 -4.98 12.88
N HIS A 20 -10.13 -5.27 12.90
CA HIS A 20 -9.57 -6.57 13.27
C HIS A 20 -8.65 -6.53 14.50
N GLY A 21 -8.79 -5.51 15.36
CA GLY A 21 -8.07 -5.46 16.64
C GLY A 21 -6.54 -5.42 16.51
N ASN A 22 -6.02 -4.58 15.62
CA ASN A 22 -4.59 -4.43 15.29
C ASN A 22 -3.91 -5.69 14.73
N GLN A 23 -4.67 -6.68 14.27
CA GLN A 23 -4.10 -7.81 13.54
C GLN A 23 -3.66 -7.36 12.14
N ASN A 24 -2.47 -7.79 11.71
CA ASN A 24 -2.01 -7.49 10.37
C ASN A 24 -2.84 -8.23 9.31
N PRO A 25 -3.16 -7.57 8.20
CA PRO A 25 -3.72 -8.27 7.03
C PRO A 25 -2.71 -9.28 6.48
N ARG A 26 -3.19 -10.21 5.65
CA ARG A 26 -2.31 -11.20 5.01
C ARG A 26 -1.45 -10.59 3.92
N LYS A 27 -2.04 -9.74 3.09
CA LYS A 27 -1.36 -9.07 1.97
C LYS A 27 -2.13 -7.85 1.47
N LEU A 28 -1.41 -7.03 0.72
CA LEU A 28 -1.92 -5.93 -0.09
C LEU A 28 -1.71 -6.28 -1.55
N ILE A 29 -2.74 -6.09 -2.38
CA ILE A 29 -2.68 -6.34 -3.83
C ILE A 29 -2.76 -4.98 -4.51
N ILE A 30 -1.81 -4.64 -5.38
CA ILE A 30 -1.81 -3.39 -6.16
C ILE A 30 -1.36 -3.64 -7.59
N GLY A 31 -1.74 -2.78 -8.53
CA GLY A 31 -1.27 -2.86 -9.92
C GLY A 31 0.17 -2.37 -10.10
N SER A 32 0.83 -2.73 -11.21
CA SER A 32 2.21 -2.32 -11.49
C SER A 32 2.40 -0.80 -11.53
N THR A 33 1.39 -0.05 -12.00
CA THR A 33 1.43 1.42 -12.01
C THR A 33 1.42 2.00 -10.59
N GLN A 34 0.55 1.49 -9.72
CA GLN A 34 0.49 1.87 -8.31
C GLN A 34 1.78 1.47 -7.58
N TYR A 35 2.35 0.31 -7.89
CA TYR A 35 3.61 -0.14 -7.33
C TYR A 35 4.78 0.78 -7.70
N ARG A 36 4.86 1.21 -8.97
CA ARG A 36 5.86 2.18 -9.42
C ARG A 36 5.72 3.52 -8.70
N GLU A 37 4.51 4.06 -8.62
CA GLU A 37 4.24 5.31 -7.88
C GLU A 37 4.66 5.19 -6.41
N LEU A 38 4.34 4.05 -5.78
CA LEU A 38 4.75 3.76 -4.41
C LEU A 38 6.29 3.73 -4.26
N MET A 39 7.01 3.12 -5.21
CA MET A 39 8.47 3.10 -5.19
C MET A 39 9.07 4.49 -5.38
N GLU A 40 8.49 5.33 -6.25
CA GLU A 40 8.92 6.71 -6.48
C GLU A 40 8.73 7.57 -5.21
N LEU A 41 7.60 7.42 -4.51
CA LEU A 41 7.35 8.10 -3.24
C LEU A 41 8.35 7.66 -2.16
N ARG A 42 8.60 6.35 -2.04
CA ARG A 42 9.62 5.82 -1.09
C ARG A 42 11.02 6.33 -1.40
N GLN A 43 11.38 6.39 -2.68
CA GLN A 43 12.66 6.93 -3.12
C GLN A 43 12.79 8.41 -2.77
N THR A 44 11.74 9.21 -2.97
CA THR A 44 11.71 10.64 -2.64
C THR A 44 11.91 10.87 -1.15
N GLY A 45 11.15 10.15 -0.31
CA GLY A 45 11.31 10.22 1.15
C GLY A 45 12.71 9.82 1.61
N ARG A 46 13.31 8.81 0.99
CA ARG A 46 14.69 8.39 1.30
C ARG A 46 15.73 9.45 0.96
N THR A 47 15.65 10.05 -0.22
CA THR A 47 16.59 11.11 -0.62
C THR A 47 16.57 12.27 0.40
N ALA A 48 15.41 12.55 0.99
CA ALA A 48 15.27 13.56 2.04
C ALA A 48 15.86 13.13 3.40
N LEU A 49 15.89 11.83 3.72
CA LEU A 49 16.30 11.30 5.03
C LEU A 49 17.78 10.89 5.13
N GLY A 50 18.45 10.67 4.00
CA GLY A 50 19.87 10.30 3.95
C GLY A 50 20.15 8.84 4.30
N ASP A 51 20.81 8.12 3.39
CA ASP A 51 21.42 6.79 3.56
C ASP A 51 20.56 5.67 4.21
N VAL A 52 19.26 5.67 3.92
CA VAL A 52 18.34 4.60 4.37
C VAL A 52 18.48 3.37 3.45
N PRO A 53 18.43 2.13 3.98
CA PRO A 53 18.40 0.90 3.19
C PRO A 53 17.34 0.95 2.07
N PRO A 54 17.56 0.23 0.95
CA PRO A 54 16.58 0.16 -0.13
C PRO A 54 15.23 -0.33 0.40
N PRO A 55 14.11 0.22 -0.09
CA PRO A 55 12.79 -0.16 0.38
C PRO A 55 12.54 -1.66 0.15
N GLU A 56 11.88 -2.30 1.12
CA GLU A 56 11.41 -3.68 0.96
C GLU A 56 10.45 -3.74 -0.24
N LYS A 57 10.90 -4.38 -1.31
CA LYS A 57 10.14 -4.47 -2.56
C LYS A 57 8.88 -5.32 -2.41
N ASP A 58 8.92 -6.27 -1.49
CA ASP A 58 7.89 -7.30 -1.33
C ASP A 58 6.96 -7.01 -0.14
N SER A 59 7.12 -5.84 0.51
CA SER A 59 6.32 -5.47 1.68
C SER A 59 6.00 -3.97 1.78
N PHE A 60 4.89 -3.65 2.43
CA PHE A 60 4.51 -2.31 2.84
C PHE A 60 4.18 -2.31 4.34
N LEU A 61 5.01 -1.60 5.12
CA LEU A 61 4.89 -1.52 6.59
C LEU A 61 4.80 -2.91 7.26
N GLY A 62 5.57 -3.88 6.76
CA GLY A 62 5.60 -5.25 7.27
C GLY A 62 4.45 -6.15 6.77
N VAL A 63 3.61 -5.66 5.86
CA VAL A 63 2.56 -6.45 5.18
C VAL A 63 3.02 -6.83 3.78
N ALA A 64 2.85 -8.09 3.39
CA ALA A 64 3.25 -8.56 2.06
C ALA A 64 2.54 -7.76 0.93
N LEU A 65 3.29 -7.39 -0.10
CA LEU A 65 2.78 -6.79 -1.33
C LEU A 65 2.71 -7.84 -2.43
N GLU A 66 1.58 -7.89 -3.13
CA GLU A 66 1.35 -8.66 -4.33
C GLU A 66 1.04 -7.70 -5.48
N ILE A 67 1.69 -7.92 -6.62
CA ILE A 67 1.50 -7.10 -7.81
C ILE A 67 0.57 -7.86 -8.76
N ASP A 68 -0.59 -7.27 -9.04
CA ASP A 68 -1.59 -7.80 -9.97
C ASP A 68 -2.19 -6.66 -10.79
N ASP A 69 -1.88 -6.62 -12.10
CA ASP A 69 -2.37 -5.59 -13.02
C ASP A 69 -3.88 -5.67 -13.27
N GLY A 70 -4.52 -6.79 -12.94
CA GLY A 70 -5.98 -6.92 -12.95
C GLY A 70 -6.66 -6.32 -11.71
N SER A 71 -5.89 -5.97 -10.69
CA SER A 71 -6.42 -5.45 -9.43
C SER A 71 -6.46 -3.92 -9.43
N PRO A 72 -7.61 -3.30 -9.06
CA PRO A 72 -7.67 -1.87 -8.81
C PRO A 72 -6.97 -1.44 -7.51
N GLY A 73 -6.45 -2.41 -6.74
CA GLY A 73 -5.91 -2.20 -5.39
C GLY A 73 -6.84 -2.77 -4.33
N ALA A 74 -6.33 -3.66 -3.48
CA ALA A 74 -7.09 -4.24 -2.37
C ALA A 74 -6.21 -4.63 -1.17
N ILE A 75 -6.84 -4.71 -0.01
CA ILE A 75 -6.29 -5.35 1.19
C ILE A 75 -6.98 -6.69 1.40
N VAL A 76 -6.20 -7.74 1.66
CA VAL A 76 -6.71 -9.08 2.00
C VAL A 76 -6.54 -9.29 3.49
N GLY A 77 -7.67 -9.31 4.20
CA GLY A 77 -7.73 -9.49 5.64
C GLY A 77 -7.28 -10.87 6.11
N ILE A 78 -7.12 -11.01 7.43
CA ILE A 78 -6.76 -12.29 8.07
C ILE A 78 -7.83 -13.37 7.86
N ASP A 79 -9.08 -12.96 7.73
CA ASP A 79 -10.26 -13.77 7.41
C ASP A 79 -10.36 -14.13 5.92
N GLY A 80 -9.45 -13.63 5.08
CA GLY A 80 -9.46 -13.82 3.63
C GLY A 80 -10.40 -12.86 2.89
N GLN A 81 -11.10 -11.96 3.60
CA GLN A 81 -11.94 -10.97 2.94
C GLN A 81 -11.09 -9.94 2.20
N THR A 82 -11.55 -9.58 1.01
CA THR A 82 -10.87 -8.59 0.16
C THR A 82 -11.63 -7.27 0.24
N THR A 83 -10.95 -6.22 0.71
CA THR A 83 -11.51 -4.86 0.76
C THR A 83 -10.78 -3.97 -0.26
N PRO A 84 -11.50 -3.27 -1.14
CA PRO A 84 -10.88 -2.34 -2.09
C PRO A 84 -10.12 -1.23 -1.39
N LEU A 85 -8.99 -0.80 -1.97
CA LEU A 85 -8.30 0.41 -1.50
C LEU A 85 -9.17 1.64 -1.78
N PRO A 86 -9.15 2.66 -0.89
CA PRO A 86 -9.83 3.91 -1.16
C PRO A 86 -9.24 4.56 -2.43
N ASN A 87 -10.11 5.03 -3.31
CA ASN A 87 -9.77 5.55 -4.64
C ASN A 87 -8.59 6.55 -4.57
N THR A 88 -7.50 6.21 -5.24
CA THR A 88 -6.41 7.15 -5.53
C THR A 88 -6.83 7.99 -6.73
N THR A 89 -7.00 9.30 -6.58
CA THR A 89 -7.14 10.18 -7.74
C THR A 89 -5.76 10.33 -8.37
N THR A 90 -5.49 9.59 -9.43
CA THR A 90 -4.39 9.89 -10.35
C THR A 90 -4.64 11.28 -10.92
N ALA A 91 -3.88 12.29 -10.48
CA ALA A 91 -3.89 13.58 -11.15
C ALA A 91 -3.34 13.37 -12.57
N ALA A 92 -4.19 13.64 -13.56
CA ALA A 92 -3.87 13.59 -14.98
C ALA A 92 -2.93 14.72 -15.41
#